data_AF-A0A8T6W9K6-F1
#
_entry.id   AF-A0A8T6W9K6-F1
#
_cell.length_a   1.000
_cell.length_b   1.000
_cell.length_c   1.000
_cell.angle_alpha   90.00
_cell.angle_beta   90.00
_cell.angle_gamma   90.00
#
_symmetry.space_group_name_H-M   'P 1'
#
loop_
_entity.id
_entity.type
_entity.pdbx_description
1 polymer ?
#
loop_
_entity_poly.entity_id
_entity_poly.type
_entity_poly.pdbx_seq_one_letter_code
_entity_poly.pdbx_strand_id
1 'polypeptide(L)'
;MAEAIRNEVEKIPGTEGTIIAGSLRRMRETIKDIDILTISDNTEATVKQFTEMPFVKEVLASGETKGAVITKDGIQVDLRVVGPESYGGALQYFSGSMSHNVKLRTIASKKGLRINEYGIFNDKEDKKLAGETEKGIYATLGLPLIPPELREDRGEIEAAMEGKLPDLIELGDIKGDLHMHTTWSDGRASIEEMATSAMELGYEYIAITDHSPSSTIANGLSVERLKKKKKELDAVNKKIKGINILMGSEVDIRTHGSLDYDDKVLKELDVVIASVHSGFKMDGDTMTK
;
A
#
# COMPACT_ATOMS: atom_id res chain seq x y z
N MET A 1 -7.19 -1.50 9.75
CA MET A 1 -7.63 -0.49 10.75
C MET A 1 -8.05 0.82 10.08
N ALA A 2 -7.18 1.51 9.33
CA ALA A 2 -7.52 2.79 8.67
C ALA A 2 -8.80 2.71 7.82
N GLU A 3 -8.95 1.64 7.01
CA GLU A 3 -10.17 1.38 6.24
C GLU A 3 -11.43 1.23 7.09
N ALA A 4 -11.32 0.59 8.26
CA ALA A 4 -12.45 0.47 9.17
C ALA A 4 -12.84 1.84 9.74
N ILE A 5 -11.87 2.68 10.08
CA ILE A 5 -12.12 4.05 10.57
C ILE A 5 -12.76 4.90 9.47
N ARG A 6 -12.21 4.86 8.24
CA ARG A 6 -12.79 5.50 7.06
C ARG A 6 -14.26 5.09 6.86
N ASN A 7 -14.56 3.80 6.98
CA ASN A 7 -15.92 3.28 6.87
C ASN A 7 -16.86 3.77 7.98
N GLU A 8 -16.37 3.98 9.20
CA GLU A 8 -17.18 4.58 10.26
C GLU A 8 -17.43 6.07 10.00
N VAL A 9 -16.44 6.81 9.48
CA VAL A 9 -16.61 8.21 9.08
C VAL A 9 -17.63 8.36 7.96
N GLU A 10 -17.58 7.51 6.93
CA GLU A 10 -18.56 7.50 5.82
C GLU A 10 -20.00 7.23 6.28
N LYS A 11 -20.21 6.65 7.48
CA LYS A 11 -21.55 6.43 8.05
C LYS A 11 -22.13 7.68 8.72
N ILE A 12 -21.33 8.74 8.92
CA ILE A 12 -21.83 9.99 9.49
C ILE A 12 -22.85 10.58 8.51
N PRO A 13 -24.09 10.90 8.94
CA PRO A 13 -25.10 11.47 8.06
C PRO A 13 -24.62 12.76 7.38
N GLY A 14 -24.79 12.83 6.06
CA GLY A 14 -24.37 13.99 5.25
C GLY A 14 -22.90 13.97 4.84
N THR A 15 -22.15 12.91 5.15
CA THR A 15 -20.82 12.71 4.59
C THR A 15 -20.87 11.99 3.25
N GLU A 16 -19.97 12.38 2.34
CA GLU A 16 -19.80 11.75 1.04
C GLU A 16 -18.31 11.67 0.66
N GLY A 17 -17.92 10.63 -0.08
CA GLY A 17 -16.59 10.57 -0.68
C GLY A 17 -15.45 10.48 0.34
N THR A 18 -15.69 9.86 1.50
CA THR A 18 -14.66 9.71 2.53
C THR A 18 -13.52 8.84 2.01
N ILE A 19 -12.31 9.37 2.12
CA ILE A 19 -11.11 8.75 1.60
C ILE A 19 -9.95 8.89 2.57
N ILE A 20 -9.06 7.90 2.59
CA ILE A 20 -7.79 7.97 3.28
C ILE A 20 -6.83 8.83 2.43
N ALA A 21 -6.24 9.85 3.03
CA ALA A 21 -5.28 10.75 2.41
C ALA A 21 -3.87 10.50 2.97
N GLY A 22 -3.03 11.54 2.95
CA GLY A 22 -1.73 11.50 3.61
C GLY A 22 -0.74 10.51 3.03
N SER A 23 0.19 10.10 3.88
CA SER A 23 1.25 9.14 3.54
C SER A 23 0.71 7.72 3.26
N LEU A 24 -0.42 7.35 3.86
CA LEU A 24 -1.12 6.10 3.59
C LEU A 24 -1.59 6.01 2.14
N ARG A 25 -2.22 7.08 1.62
CA ARG A 25 -2.67 7.11 0.22
C ARG A 25 -1.52 7.02 -0.78
N ARG A 26 -0.32 7.45 -0.38
CA ARG A 26 0.91 7.35 -1.20
C ARG A 26 1.67 6.03 -0.99
N MET A 27 1.10 5.08 -0.23
CA MET A 27 1.70 3.77 0.04
C MET A 27 3.10 3.83 0.69
N ARG A 28 3.33 4.82 1.57
CA ARG A 28 4.59 4.93 2.32
C ARG A 28 4.76 3.74 3.27
N GLU A 29 5.97 3.20 3.39
CA GLU A 29 6.26 2.04 4.24
C GLU A 29 6.03 2.31 5.74
N THR A 30 6.20 3.56 6.16
CA THR A 30 5.95 4.01 7.53
C THR A 30 5.14 5.29 7.51
N ILE A 31 4.18 5.38 8.41
CA ILE A 31 3.28 6.53 8.57
C ILE A 31 3.35 7.03 10.01
N LYS A 32 3.01 8.31 10.21
CA LYS A 32 2.93 8.91 11.54
C LYS A 32 1.51 8.85 12.11
N ASP A 33 0.54 9.15 11.27
CA ASP A 33 -0.88 9.32 11.56
C ASP A 33 -1.72 8.84 10.38
N ILE A 34 -3.03 8.77 10.58
CA ILE A 34 -4.02 8.46 9.55
C ILE A 34 -4.76 9.75 9.20
N ASP A 35 -4.63 10.21 7.96
CA ASP A 35 -5.39 11.34 7.44
C ASP A 35 -6.67 10.84 6.75
N ILE A 36 -7.82 11.38 7.15
CA ILE A 36 -9.12 11.11 6.52
C ILE A 36 -9.67 12.44 5.98
N LEU A 37 -10.16 12.41 4.74
CA LEU A 37 -10.84 13.52 4.10
C LEU A 37 -12.28 13.10 3.76
N THR A 38 -13.26 13.96 4.01
CA THR A 38 -14.66 13.72 3.65
C THR A 38 -15.35 15.01 3.18
N ILE A 39 -16.40 14.86 2.37
CA ILE A 39 -17.28 15.95 1.96
C ILE A 39 -18.43 16.04 2.96
N SER A 40 -18.79 17.25 3.41
CA SER A 40 -20.05 17.49 4.15
C SER A 40 -20.41 18.97 4.14
N ASP A 41 -21.71 19.25 4.00
CA ASP A 41 -22.25 20.61 4.16
C ASP A 41 -22.35 21.05 5.62
N ASN A 42 -22.31 20.10 6.57
CA ASN A 42 -22.39 20.35 8.01
C ASN A 42 -21.08 19.96 8.70
N THR A 43 -20.03 20.70 8.38
CA THR A 43 -18.63 20.42 8.74
C THR A 43 -18.44 20.25 10.25
N GLU A 44 -18.93 21.18 11.06
CA GLU A 44 -18.76 21.17 12.52
C GLU A 44 -19.46 19.97 13.17
N ALA A 45 -20.69 19.65 12.73
CA ALA A 45 -21.41 18.49 13.24
C ALA A 45 -20.73 17.17 12.84
N THR A 46 -20.17 17.09 11.63
CA THR A 46 -19.39 15.93 11.18
C THR A 46 -18.14 15.74 12.05
N VAL A 47 -17.38 16.82 12.31
CA VAL A 47 -16.20 16.75 13.18
C VAL A 47 -16.60 16.29 14.59
N LYS A 48 -17.66 16.87 15.16
CA LYS A 48 -18.13 16.49 16.49
C LYS A 48 -18.48 14.99 16.57
N GLN A 49 -19.26 14.48 15.61
CA GLN A 49 -19.63 13.06 15.58
C GLN A 49 -18.40 12.16 15.47
N PHE A 50 -17.41 12.53 14.64
CA PHE A 50 -16.14 11.81 14.54
C PHE A 50 -15.40 11.75 15.88
N THR A 51 -15.32 12.86 16.61
CA THR A 51 -14.61 12.91 17.91
C THR A 51 -15.31 12.15 19.03
N GLU A 52 -16.59 11.79 18.86
CA GLU A 52 -17.40 11.02 19.81
C GLU A 52 -17.46 9.52 19.47
N MET A 53 -16.76 9.07 18.40
CA MET A 53 -16.84 7.69 17.92
C MET A 53 -16.27 6.65 18.91
N PRO A 54 -16.77 5.40 18.89
CA PRO A 54 -16.37 4.37 19.86
C PRO A 54 -14.88 4.00 19.85
N PHE A 55 -14.14 4.23 18.75
CA PHE A 55 -12.70 3.96 18.69
C PHE A 55 -11.85 5.06 19.34
N VAL A 56 -12.43 6.22 19.65
CA VAL A 56 -11.73 7.38 20.21
C VAL A 56 -11.38 7.11 21.67
N LYS A 57 -10.13 7.43 22.03
CA LYS A 57 -9.62 7.43 23.40
C LYS A 57 -9.44 8.85 23.92
N GLU A 58 -8.89 9.74 23.10
CA GLU A 58 -8.58 11.12 23.45
C GLU A 58 -8.83 12.03 22.24
N VAL A 59 -9.38 13.22 22.48
CA VAL A 59 -9.57 14.26 21.46
C VAL A 59 -8.41 15.25 21.58
N LEU A 60 -7.60 15.34 20.53
CA LEU A 60 -6.47 16.30 20.46
C LEU A 60 -6.95 17.67 19.96
N ALA A 61 -7.87 17.68 19.00
CA ALA A 61 -8.46 18.89 18.46
C ALA A 61 -9.88 18.63 17.93
N SER A 62 -10.75 19.62 18.07
CA SER A 62 -12.10 19.63 17.50
C SER A 62 -12.43 21.06 17.09
N GLY A 63 -12.54 21.31 15.80
CA GLY A 63 -12.91 22.60 15.23
C GLY A 63 -13.97 22.45 14.14
N GLU A 64 -14.21 23.53 13.40
CA GLU A 64 -15.28 23.59 12.39
C GLU A 64 -15.05 22.64 11.21
N THR A 65 -13.82 22.53 10.72
CA THR A 65 -13.47 21.72 9.52
C THR A 65 -12.38 20.68 9.78
N LYS A 66 -11.89 20.59 11.03
CA LYS A 66 -10.82 19.69 11.43
C LYS A 66 -11.12 19.02 12.77
N GLY A 67 -11.00 17.70 12.80
CA GLY A 67 -10.88 16.90 14.04
C GLY A 67 -9.53 16.20 14.11
N ALA A 68 -9.04 15.94 15.32
CA ALA A 68 -7.87 15.09 15.56
C ALA A 68 -8.07 14.30 16.85
N VAL A 69 -7.85 12.99 16.80
CA VAL A 69 -8.06 12.07 17.92
C VAL A 69 -6.93 11.06 18.04
N ILE A 70 -6.76 10.50 19.24
CA ILE A 70 -5.98 9.27 19.47
C ILE A 70 -6.98 8.11 19.63
N THR A 71 -6.76 7.02 18.90
CA THR A 71 -7.57 5.81 19.02
C THR A 71 -7.23 5.03 20.29
N LYS A 72 -8.08 4.09 20.66
CA LYS A 72 -7.81 3.13 21.76
C LYS A 72 -6.52 2.33 21.56
N ASP A 73 -6.10 2.13 20.30
CA ASP A 73 -4.84 1.46 19.93
C ASP A 73 -3.62 2.42 19.91
N GLY A 74 -3.81 3.69 20.28
CA GLY A 74 -2.72 4.67 20.40
C GLY A 74 -2.30 5.32 19.09
N ILE A 75 -3.11 5.20 18.03
CA ILE A 75 -2.81 5.77 16.71
C ILE A 75 -3.55 7.10 16.56
N GLN A 76 -2.86 8.11 16.02
CA GLN A 76 -3.48 9.40 15.73
C GLN A 76 -4.27 9.34 14.42
N VAL A 77 -5.47 9.92 14.42
CA VAL A 77 -6.32 10.08 13.24
C VAL A 77 -6.74 11.55 13.12
N ASP A 78 -6.43 12.15 11.98
CA ASP A 78 -6.81 13.51 11.62
C ASP A 78 -7.96 13.45 10.60
N LEU A 79 -9.07 14.14 10.87
CA LEU A 79 -10.19 14.30 9.95
C LEU A 79 -10.18 15.72 9.36
N ARG A 80 -10.36 15.79 8.05
CA ARG A 80 -10.62 17.01 7.29
C ARG A 80 -11.99 16.92 6.63
N VAL A 81 -12.80 17.96 6.82
CA VAL A 81 -14.12 18.08 6.22
C VAL A 81 -14.15 19.29 5.30
N VAL A 82 -14.57 19.09 4.05
CA VAL A 82 -14.59 20.14 3.02
C VAL A 82 -15.92 20.14 2.26
N GLY A 83 -16.25 21.25 1.60
CA GLY A 83 -17.35 21.30 0.65
C GLY A 83 -17.01 20.56 -0.66
N PRO A 84 -18.03 20.11 -1.42
CA PRO A 84 -17.83 19.36 -2.67
C PRO A 84 -17.02 20.15 -3.70
N GLU A 85 -17.14 21.46 -3.72
CA GLU A 85 -16.42 22.35 -4.62
C GLU A 85 -14.91 22.40 -4.36
N SER A 86 -14.47 21.92 -3.20
CA SER A 86 -13.07 21.94 -2.73
C SER A 86 -12.46 20.55 -2.59
N TYR A 87 -13.24 19.48 -2.81
CA TYR A 87 -12.83 18.10 -2.57
C TYR A 87 -11.55 17.69 -3.30
N GLY A 88 -11.46 17.94 -4.60
CA GLY A 88 -10.27 17.67 -5.41
C GLY A 88 -9.03 18.45 -5.00
N GLY A 89 -9.19 19.71 -4.61
CA GLY A 89 -8.11 20.54 -4.06
C GLY A 89 -7.59 19.99 -2.73
N ALA A 90 -8.50 19.64 -1.84
CA ALA A 90 -8.17 19.09 -0.53
C ALA A 90 -7.53 17.71 -0.67
N LEU A 91 -8.05 16.86 -1.55
CA LEU A 91 -7.49 15.54 -1.81
C LEU A 91 -6.05 15.64 -2.33
N GLN A 92 -5.79 16.53 -3.29
CA GLN A 92 -4.43 16.80 -3.77
C GLN A 92 -3.54 17.27 -2.61
N TYR A 93 -3.99 18.29 -1.88
CA TYR A 93 -3.22 18.94 -0.82
C TYR A 93 -2.87 18.00 0.33
N PHE A 94 -3.86 17.31 0.91
CA PHE A 94 -3.68 16.43 2.05
C PHE A 94 -3.09 15.08 1.68
N SER A 95 -3.13 14.67 0.41
CA SER A 95 -2.35 13.51 -0.05
C SER A 95 -0.87 13.83 -0.16
N GLY A 96 -0.50 15.08 -0.45
CA GLY A 96 0.88 15.50 -0.56
C GLY A 96 1.67 14.73 -1.64
N SER A 97 2.97 14.50 -1.46
CA SER A 97 3.79 14.91 -0.29
C SER A 97 3.98 16.44 -0.19
N MET A 98 4.64 16.91 0.88
CA MET A 98 4.97 18.33 1.01
C MET A 98 5.82 18.83 -0.16
N SER A 99 6.83 18.06 -0.60
CA SER A 99 7.72 18.44 -1.70
C SER A 99 6.95 18.50 -3.03
N HIS A 100 6.09 17.51 -3.28
CA HIS A 100 5.19 17.52 -4.43
C HIS A 100 4.31 18.78 -4.45
N ASN A 101 3.67 19.12 -3.32
CA ASN A 101 2.85 20.32 -3.18
C ASN A 101 3.64 21.62 -3.43
N VAL A 102 4.88 21.71 -2.96
CA VAL A 102 5.75 22.88 -3.20
C VAL A 102 6.04 23.05 -4.69
N LYS A 103 6.32 21.96 -5.42
CA LYS A 103 6.53 22.02 -6.87
C LYS A 103 5.26 22.43 -7.61
N LEU A 104 4.10 21.88 -7.27
CA LEU A 104 2.83 22.30 -7.88
C LEU A 104 2.53 23.78 -7.62
N ARG A 105 2.77 24.29 -6.41
CA ARG A 105 2.68 25.72 -6.09
C ARG A 105 3.60 26.57 -6.98
N THR A 106 4.84 26.13 -7.16
CA THR A 106 5.81 26.83 -8.01
C THR A 106 5.34 26.90 -9.47
N ILE A 107 4.75 25.82 -9.98
CA ILE A 107 4.15 25.78 -11.33
C ILE A 107 2.95 26.72 -11.43
N ALA A 108 2.06 26.68 -10.43
CA ALA A 108 0.89 27.55 -10.38
C ALA A 108 1.29 29.03 -10.40
N SER A 109 2.23 29.43 -9.54
CA SER A 109 2.68 30.82 -9.44
C SER A 109 3.31 31.33 -10.75
N LYS A 110 4.08 30.49 -11.46
CA LYS A 110 4.62 30.83 -12.79
C LYS A 110 3.53 31.09 -13.83
N LYS A 111 2.31 30.55 -13.62
CA LYS A 111 1.13 30.77 -14.47
C LYS A 111 0.22 31.88 -13.97
N GLY A 112 0.61 32.63 -12.92
CA GLY A 112 -0.25 33.64 -12.29
C GLY A 112 -1.44 33.02 -11.54
N LEU A 113 -1.26 31.78 -11.05
CA LEU A 113 -2.26 31.03 -10.31
C LEU A 113 -1.79 30.79 -8.86
N ARG A 114 -2.76 30.65 -7.97
CA ARG A 114 -2.57 30.25 -6.57
C ARG A 114 -3.26 28.92 -6.33
N ILE A 115 -2.57 27.97 -5.72
CA ILE A 115 -3.12 26.66 -5.34
C ILE A 115 -3.08 26.50 -3.82
N ASN A 116 -4.18 26.04 -3.24
CA ASN A 116 -4.32 25.71 -1.81
C ASN A 116 -5.30 24.52 -1.63
N GLU A 117 -5.63 24.19 -0.38
CA GLU A 117 -6.54 23.10 -0.03
C GLU A 117 -7.98 23.27 -0.55
N TYR A 118 -8.37 24.49 -0.94
CA TYR A 118 -9.69 24.77 -1.49
C TYR A 118 -9.72 24.67 -3.03
N GLY A 119 -8.55 24.65 -3.69
CA GLY A 119 -8.45 24.53 -5.15
C GLY A 119 -7.42 25.45 -5.79
N ILE A 120 -7.63 25.77 -7.07
CA ILE A 120 -6.80 26.70 -7.86
C ILE A 120 -7.58 27.98 -8.11
N PHE A 121 -6.90 29.11 -7.94
CA PHE A 121 -7.44 30.46 -8.08
C PHE A 121 -6.56 31.28 -9.04
N ASN A 122 -7.17 32.20 -9.76
CA ASN A 122 -6.44 33.27 -10.44
C ASN A 122 -5.90 34.24 -9.39
N ASP A 123 -4.59 34.52 -9.42
CA ASP A 123 -3.93 35.31 -8.37
C ASP A 123 -4.33 36.79 -8.36
N LYS A 124 -4.83 37.32 -9.49
CA LYS A 124 -5.25 38.73 -9.64
C LYS A 124 -6.73 38.95 -9.36
N GLU A 125 -7.56 38.03 -9.81
CA GLU A 125 -9.02 38.16 -9.77
C GLU A 125 -9.66 37.43 -8.58
N ASP A 126 -8.85 36.65 -7.84
CA ASP A 126 -9.27 35.72 -6.77
C ASP A 126 -10.41 34.78 -7.18
N LYS A 127 -10.51 34.52 -8.50
CA LYS A 127 -11.52 33.65 -9.08
C LYS A 127 -11.08 32.19 -9.02
N LYS A 128 -11.92 31.32 -8.45
CA LYS A 128 -11.72 29.87 -8.45
C LYS A 128 -11.80 29.30 -9.87
N LEU A 129 -10.81 28.51 -10.25
CA LEU A 129 -10.68 27.88 -11.57
C LEU A 129 -10.88 26.36 -11.52
N ALA A 130 -10.47 25.72 -10.42
CA ALA A 130 -10.65 24.29 -10.18
C ALA A 130 -10.69 23.99 -8.68
N GLY A 131 -11.29 22.88 -8.28
CA GLY A 131 -11.40 22.49 -6.87
C GLY A 131 -12.20 21.21 -6.64
N GLU A 132 -13.18 20.93 -7.49
CA GLU A 132 -14.10 19.79 -7.34
C GLU A 132 -13.40 18.43 -7.49
N THR A 133 -12.50 18.29 -8.47
CA THR A 133 -11.85 17.01 -8.77
C THR A 133 -10.33 17.15 -8.79
N GLU A 134 -9.64 16.12 -8.29
CA GLU A 134 -8.18 16.09 -8.28
C GLU A 134 -7.62 16.16 -9.71
N LYS A 135 -8.27 15.48 -10.66
CA LYS A 135 -7.95 15.58 -12.10
C LYS A 135 -8.06 17.02 -12.61
N GLY A 136 -9.08 17.78 -12.17
CA GLY A 136 -9.25 19.19 -12.53
C GLY A 136 -8.11 20.08 -12.02
N ILE A 137 -7.58 19.80 -10.83
CA ILE A 137 -6.40 20.49 -10.28
C ILE A 137 -5.20 20.31 -11.20
N TYR A 138 -4.83 19.06 -11.52
CA TYR A 138 -3.69 18.79 -12.41
C TYR A 138 -3.91 19.35 -13.82
N ALA A 139 -5.11 19.17 -14.39
CA ALA A 139 -5.42 19.66 -15.73
C ALA A 139 -5.28 21.19 -15.85
N THR A 140 -5.70 21.94 -14.83
CA THR A 140 -5.55 23.42 -14.80
C THR A 140 -4.07 23.83 -14.77
N LEU A 141 -3.20 23.02 -14.16
CA LEU A 141 -1.75 23.22 -14.20
C LEU A 141 -1.11 22.73 -15.51
N GLY A 142 -1.88 22.12 -16.42
CA GLY A 142 -1.38 21.54 -17.66
C GLY A 142 -0.64 20.21 -17.44
N LEU A 143 -1.06 19.45 -16.42
CA LEU A 143 -0.50 18.14 -16.08
C LEU A 143 -1.57 17.06 -16.17
N PRO A 144 -1.23 15.81 -16.53
CA PRO A 144 -2.10 14.66 -16.28
C PRO A 144 -2.28 14.45 -14.77
N LEU A 145 -3.29 13.66 -14.39
CA LEU A 145 -3.41 13.20 -13.01
C LEU A 145 -2.20 12.35 -12.66
N ILE A 146 -1.46 12.76 -11.61
CA ILE A 146 -0.31 12.02 -11.11
C ILE A 146 -0.79 11.04 -10.03
N PRO A 147 -0.56 9.72 -10.17
CA PRO A 147 -0.90 8.73 -9.15
C PRO A 147 -0.31 9.10 -7.77
N PRO A 148 -1.07 8.97 -6.67
CA PRO A 148 -0.59 9.30 -5.32
C PRO A 148 0.77 8.69 -4.94
N GLU A 149 1.02 7.45 -5.35
CA GLU A 149 2.22 6.66 -5.09
C GLU A 149 3.49 7.31 -5.64
N LEU A 150 3.36 8.15 -6.68
CA LEU A 150 4.49 8.83 -7.32
C LEU A 150 4.80 10.21 -6.70
N ARG A 151 3.93 10.76 -5.86
CA ARG A 151 3.97 12.15 -5.41
C ARG A 151 4.99 12.40 -4.30
N GLU A 152 6.25 12.16 -4.62
CA GLU A 152 7.38 12.26 -3.70
C GLU A 152 8.48 13.23 -4.18
N ASP A 153 8.24 13.98 -5.25
CA ASP A 153 9.22 14.88 -5.86
C ASP A 153 10.51 14.14 -6.28
N ARG A 154 10.35 13.07 -7.05
CA ARG A 154 11.43 12.19 -7.53
C ARG A 154 11.52 12.13 -9.06
N GLY A 155 10.87 13.09 -9.74
CA GLY A 155 10.84 13.20 -11.20
C GLY A 155 9.46 12.99 -11.82
N GLU A 156 8.43 12.73 -11.02
CA GLU A 156 7.06 12.47 -11.47
C GLU A 156 6.42 13.68 -12.15
N ILE A 157 6.76 14.90 -11.70
CA ILE A 157 6.22 16.13 -12.28
C ILE A 157 6.86 16.42 -13.63
N GLU A 158 8.18 16.25 -13.74
CA GLU A 158 8.91 16.37 -15.00
C GLU A 158 8.42 15.31 -16.02
N ALA A 159 8.28 14.07 -15.59
CA ALA A 159 7.69 13.01 -16.40
C ALA A 159 6.25 13.34 -16.83
N ALA A 160 5.43 13.91 -15.95
CA ALA A 160 4.07 14.34 -16.27
C ALA A 160 4.03 15.48 -17.30
N MET A 161 4.96 16.45 -17.22
CA MET A 161 5.08 17.53 -18.21
C MET A 161 5.47 17.01 -19.60
N GLU A 162 6.31 15.96 -19.64
CA GLU A 162 6.76 15.34 -20.88
C GLU A 162 5.81 14.26 -21.41
N GLY A 163 4.73 13.94 -20.68
CA GLY A 163 3.80 12.87 -21.05
C GLY A 163 4.41 11.47 -20.94
N LYS A 164 5.37 11.28 -20.03
CA LYS A 164 6.15 10.05 -19.80
C LYS A 164 5.96 9.48 -18.39
N LEU A 165 4.80 9.68 -17.78
CA LEU A 165 4.48 8.98 -16.54
C LEU A 165 4.54 7.46 -16.79
N PRO A 166 5.09 6.68 -15.86
CA PRO A 166 5.10 5.24 -15.99
C PRO A 166 3.68 4.68 -15.83
N ASP A 167 3.39 3.59 -16.55
CA ASP A 167 2.24 2.75 -16.23
C ASP A 167 2.55 2.01 -14.92
N LEU A 168 1.65 2.10 -13.96
CA LEU A 168 1.79 1.43 -12.67
C LEU A 168 1.09 0.08 -12.68
N ILE A 169 1.66 -0.87 -11.96
CA ILE A 169 1.01 -2.15 -11.71
C ILE A 169 -0.22 -1.91 -10.81
N GLU A 170 -1.35 -2.50 -11.19
CA GLU A 170 -2.58 -2.50 -10.41
C GLU A 170 -2.79 -3.85 -9.73
N LEU A 171 -3.66 -3.90 -8.72
CA LEU A 171 -3.99 -5.16 -8.05
C LEU A 171 -4.54 -6.22 -9.02
N GLY A 172 -5.24 -5.79 -10.08
CA GLY A 172 -5.76 -6.69 -11.12
C GLY A 172 -4.67 -7.30 -12.03
N ASP A 173 -3.47 -6.73 -12.06
CA ASP A 173 -2.33 -7.28 -12.80
C ASP A 173 -1.64 -8.43 -12.03
N ILE A 174 -1.92 -8.54 -10.73
CA ILE A 174 -1.33 -9.57 -9.86
C ILE A 174 -2.06 -10.90 -10.07
N LYS A 175 -1.42 -11.79 -10.82
CA LYS A 175 -1.96 -13.12 -11.15
C LYS A 175 -1.66 -14.19 -10.11
N GLY A 176 -0.84 -13.90 -9.10
CA GLY A 176 -0.43 -14.89 -8.13
C GLY A 176 0.56 -14.37 -7.10
N ASP A 177 0.67 -15.10 -5.99
CA ASP A 177 1.65 -14.86 -4.94
C ASP A 177 2.78 -15.88 -5.05
N LEU A 178 4.02 -15.39 -5.04
CA LEU A 178 5.22 -16.19 -5.31
C LEU A 178 6.04 -16.51 -4.06
N HIS A 179 5.64 -16.07 -2.87
CA HIS A 179 6.36 -16.36 -1.63
C HIS A 179 5.39 -16.65 -0.48
N MET A 180 5.02 -17.93 -0.34
CA MET A 180 4.05 -18.36 0.66
C MET A 180 4.54 -19.56 1.46
N HIS A 181 4.26 -19.57 2.76
CA HIS A 181 4.63 -20.65 3.67
C HIS A 181 3.40 -21.47 4.10
N THR A 182 3.60 -22.77 4.29
CA THR A 182 2.55 -23.69 4.74
C THR A 182 2.91 -24.35 6.06
N THR A 183 2.02 -25.18 6.58
CA THR A 183 2.26 -26.02 7.76
C THR A 183 3.44 -27.00 7.59
N TRP A 184 4.02 -27.12 6.39
CA TRP A 184 5.28 -27.84 6.18
C TRP A 184 6.48 -27.16 6.85
N SER A 185 6.48 -25.83 7.01
CA SER A 185 7.50 -25.07 7.73
C SER A 185 6.87 -24.27 8.88
N ASP A 186 6.74 -22.96 8.74
CA ASP A 186 6.24 -22.01 9.75
C ASP A 186 4.90 -21.34 9.39
N GLY A 187 4.34 -21.72 8.25
CA GLY A 187 3.00 -21.31 7.85
C GLY A 187 1.91 -21.96 8.71
N ARG A 188 0.69 -21.42 8.59
CA ARG A 188 -0.48 -21.86 9.40
C ARG A 188 -1.56 -22.57 8.61
N ALA A 189 -1.45 -22.58 7.29
CA ALA A 189 -2.42 -23.20 6.39
C ALA A 189 -1.77 -24.33 5.61
N SER A 190 -2.57 -25.35 5.29
CA SER A 190 -2.21 -26.43 4.37
C SER A 190 -2.14 -25.95 2.93
N ILE A 191 -1.53 -26.74 2.04
CA ILE A 191 -1.45 -26.44 0.61
C ILE A 191 -2.86 -26.30 -0.01
N GLU A 192 -3.82 -27.13 0.42
CA GLU A 192 -5.21 -27.10 -0.05
C GLU A 192 -5.96 -25.84 0.40
N GLU A 193 -5.81 -25.42 1.65
CA GLU A 193 -6.40 -24.16 2.16
C GLU A 193 -5.83 -22.95 1.41
N MET A 194 -4.50 -22.90 1.21
CA MET A 194 -3.85 -21.82 0.48
C MET A 194 -4.32 -21.72 -0.98
N ALA A 195 -4.42 -22.86 -1.67
CA ALA A 195 -4.91 -22.91 -3.05
C ALA A 195 -6.37 -22.45 -3.16
N THR A 196 -7.22 -22.85 -2.21
CA THR A 196 -8.63 -22.46 -2.18
C THR A 196 -8.78 -20.94 -1.97
N SER A 197 -8.10 -20.36 -0.98
CA SER A 197 -8.14 -18.91 -0.74
C SER A 197 -7.55 -18.11 -1.90
N ALA A 198 -6.48 -18.59 -2.53
CA ALA A 198 -5.90 -17.93 -3.70
C ALA A 198 -6.86 -17.90 -4.90
N MET A 199 -7.69 -18.94 -5.09
CA MET A 199 -8.76 -18.92 -6.09
C MET A 199 -9.85 -17.88 -5.78
N GLU A 200 -10.23 -17.72 -4.50
CA GLU A 200 -11.19 -16.70 -4.08
C GLU A 200 -10.68 -15.27 -4.33
N LEU A 201 -9.35 -15.09 -4.30
CA LEU A 201 -8.68 -13.85 -4.66
C LEU A 201 -8.52 -13.66 -6.19
N GLY A 202 -8.86 -14.68 -6.99
CA GLY A 202 -8.76 -14.63 -8.45
C GLY A 202 -7.37 -14.92 -9.01
N TYR A 203 -6.46 -15.49 -8.22
CA TYR A 203 -5.12 -15.84 -8.69
C TYR A 203 -5.14 -17.05 -9.65
N GLU A 204 -4.30 -16.95 -10.68
CA GLU A 204 -4.03 -18.02 -11.64
C GLU A 204 -3.01 -19.03 -11.09
N TYR A 205 -2.10 -18.60 -10.21
CA TYR A 205 -1.08 -19.44 -9.60
C TYR A 205 -0.65 -18.98 -8.21
N ILE A 206 -0.05 -19.89 -7.44
CA ILE A 206 0.67 -19.58 -6.20
C ILE A 206 1.96 -20.40 -6.13
N ALA A 207 3.00 -19.89 -5.47
CA ALA A 207 4.19 -20.66 -5.14
C ALA A 207 4.27 -20.97 -3.65
N ILE A 208 4.39 -22.26 -3.33
CA ILE A 208 4.58 -22.72 -1.95
C ILE A 208 6.07 -22.85 -1.68
N THR A 209 6.64 -21.91 -0.94
CA THR A 209 8.09 -21.68 -0.79
C THR A 209 8.58 -21.88 0.65
N ASP A 210 8.11 -22.94 1.32
CA ASP A 210 8.60 -23.32 2.66
C ASP A 210 10.14 -23.32 2.79
N HIS A 211 10.61 -23.02 4.00
CA HIS A 211 12.02 -22.88 4.33
C HIS A 211 12.88 -24.14 4.10
N SER A 212 14.14 -23.91 3.75
CA SER A 212 15.22 -24.92 3.66
C SER A 212 15.78 -25.34 5.04
N PRO A 213 16.59 -26.42 5.13
CA PRO A 213 16.98 -27.06 6.39
C PRO A 213 17.58 -26.17 7.48
N SER A 214 18.36 -25.16 7.11
CA SER A 214 19.11 -24.30 8.03
C SER A 214 18.21 -23.40 8.87
N SER A 215 16.98 -23.14 8.43
CA SER A 215 15.97 -22.43 9.21
C SER A 215 15.32 -23.34 10.26
N THR A 216 16.11 -23.71 11.27
CA THR A 216 15.68 -24.63 12.34
C THR A 216 14.51 -24.09 13.17
N ILE A 217 14.44 -22.77 13.37
CA ILE A 217 13.35 -22.08 14.07
C ILE A 217 12.04 -22.20 13.28
N ALA A 218 12.12 -22.13 11.94
CA ALA A 218 10.97 -22.24 11.05
C ALA A 218 10.66 -23.69 10.63
N ASN A 219 11.24 -24.69 11.31
CA ASN A 219 11.05 -26.11 10.97
C ASN A 219 11.39 -26.42 9.50
N GLY A 220 12.52 -25.87 9.03
CA GLY A 220 13.06 -26.06 7.68
C GLY A 220 13.05 -27.50 7.18
N LEU A 221 12.77 -27.68 5.88
CA LEU A 221 12.56 -29.00 5.30
C LEU A 221 13.89 -29.65 4.94
N SER A 222 14.11 -30.90 5.37
CA SER A 222 15.13 -31.74 4.76
C SER A 222 14.74 -32.12 3.33
N VAL A 223 15.70 -32.56 2.50
CA VAL A 223 15.43 -33.07 1.14
C VAL A 223 14.37 -34.17 1.14
N GLU A 224 14.35 -35.02 2.17
CA GLU A 224 13.33 -36.07 2.31
C GLU A 224 11.94 -35.50 2.58
N ARG A 225 11.83 -34.47 3.44
CA ARG A 225 10.56 -33.78 3.71
C ARG A 225 10.08 -33.01 2.49
N LEU A 226 10.99 -32.35 1.76
CA LEU A 226 10.70 -31.66 0.51
C LEU A 226 10.08 -32.60 -0.54
N LYS A 227 10.61 -33.82 -0.66
CA LYS A 227 10.04 -34.86 -1.54
C LYS A 227 8.65 -35.30 -1.10
N LYS A 228 8.37 -35.35 0.19
CA LYS A 228 7.01 -35.66 0.71
C LYS A 228 6.05 -34.51 0.43
N LYS A 229 6.46 -33.25 0.68
CA LYS A 229 5.72 -32.04 0.31
C LYS A 229 5.36 -32.04 -1.17
N LYS A 230 6.32 -32.33 -2.05
CA LYS A 230 6.07 -32.40 -3.51
C LYS A 230 4.97 -33.39 -3.87
N LYS A 231 4.94 -34.57 -3.25
CA LYS A 231 3.87 -35.56 -3.48
C LYS A 231 2.49 -35.06 -3.04
N GLU A 232 2.42 -34.36 -1.91
CA GLU A 232 1.17 -33.73 -1.46
C GLU A 232 0.73 -32.64 -2.43
N LEU A 233 1.65 -31.73 -2.79
CA LEU A 233 1.40 -30.65 -3.74
C LEU A 233 0.88 -31.19 -5.07
N ASP A 234 1.52 -32.22 -5.63
CA ASP A 234 1.10 -32.87 -6.88
C ASP A 234 -0.32 -33.47 -6.76
N ALA A 235 -0.67 -34.00 -5.58
CA ALA A 235 -2.01 -34.52 -5.32
C ALA A 235 -3.05 -33.38 -5.24
N VAL A 236 -2.71 -32.27 -4.59
CA VAL A 236 -3.58 -31.09 -4.51
C VAL A 236 -3.76 -30.44 -5.88
N ASN A 237 -2.69 -30.26 -6.66
CA ASN A 237 -2.75 -29.68 -8.02
C ASN A 237 -3.56 -30.58 -9.00
N LYS A 238 -3.65 -31.90 -8.72
CA LYS A 238 -4.56 -32.81 -9.43
C LYS A 238 -6.01 -32.67 -8.98
N LYS A 239 -6.24 -32.49 -7.67
CA LYS A 239 -7.57 -32.41 -7.05
C LYS A 239 -8.25 -31.07 -7.32
N ILE A 240 -7.55 -29.96 -7.12
CA ILE A 240 -8.06 -28.60 -7.28
C ILE A 240 -7.79 -28.15 -8.71
N LYS A 241 -8.79 -27.58 -9.37
CA LYS A 241 -8.70 -27.04 -10.73
C LYS A 241 -9.01 -25.54 -10.69
N GLY A 242 -8.37 -24.79 -11.58
CA GLY A 242 -8.53 -23.33 -11.66
C GLY A 242 -7.38 -22.53 -11.06
N ILE A 243 -6.41 -23.20 -10.43
CA ILE A 243 -5.17 -22.57 -9.95
C ILE A 243 -4.00 -23.53 -10.15
N ASN A 244 -2.84 -23.00 -10.51
CA ASN A 244 -1.61 -23.78 -10.58
C ASN A 244 -0.76 -23.57 -9.32
N ILE A 245 -0.42 -24.65 -8.64
CA ILE A 245 0.43 -24.61 -7.45
C ILE A 245 1.87 -24.93 -7.87
N LEU A 246 2.78 -23.97 -7.71
CA LEU A 246 4.20 -24.10 -8.02
C LEU A 246 4.95 -24.65 -6.81
N MET A 247 5.79 -25.65 -7.06
CA MET A 247 6.65 -26.23 -6.05
C MET A 247 7.90 -25.36 -5.88
N GLY A 248 7.97 -24.59 -4.79
CA GLY A 248 9.12 -23.77 -4.48
C GLY A 248 9.76 -24.04 -3.14
N SER A 249 10.81 -23.27 -2.85
CA SER A 249 11.43 -23.20 -1.53
C SER A 249 12.12 -21.85 -1.34
N GLU A 250 12.00 -21.30 -0.14
CA GLU A 250 12.89 -20.27 0.37
C GLU A 250 14.15 -20.93 0.92
N VAL A 251 15.26 -20.70 0.23
CA VAL A 251 16.55 -21.33 0.43
C VAL A 251 17.50 -20.36 1.12
N ASP A 252 18.00 -20.77 2.28
CA ASP A 252 18.95 -19.97 3.04
C ASP A 252 20.26 -19.80 2.26
N ILE A 253 20.73 -18.55 2.25
CA ILE A 253 22.10 -18.21 1.85
C ILE A 253 22.99 -18.36 3.08
N ARG A 254 23.94 -19.29 3.01
CA ARG A 254 24.93 -19.51 4.08
C ARG A 254 25.90 -18.33 4.16
N THR A 255 26.57 -18.17 5.29
CA THR A 255 27.53 -17.07 5.52
C THR A 255 28.72 -17.06 4.56
N HIS A 256 28.98 -18.16 3.86
CA HIS A 256 29.99 -18.27 2.81
C HIS A 256 29.39 -18.24 1.38
N GLY A 257 28.16 -17.76 1.23
CA GLY A 257 27.48 -17.52 -0.04
C GLY A 257 26.85 -18.74 -0.72
N SER A 258 27.04 -19.96 -0.21
CA SER A 258 26.38 -21.13 -0.81
C SER A 258 24.92 -21.23 -0.40
N LEU A 259 24.13 -21.92 -1.21
CA LEU A 259 22.74 -22.25 -0.89
C LEU A 259 22.64 -23.47 0.02
N ASP A 260 21.51 -23.57 0.68
CA ASP A 260 21.21 -24.60 1.68
C ASP A 260 20.61 -25.90 1.11
N TYR A 261 20.45 -25.94 -0.21
CA TYR A 261 20.23 -27.16 -0.99
C TYR A 261 21.27 -27.26 -2.11
N ASP A 262 21.64 -28.49 -2.47
CA ASP A 262 22.47 -28.76 -3.64
C ASP A 262 21.69 -28.52 -4.94
N ASP A 263 22.41 -28.16 -6.02
CA ASP A 263 21.85 -27.91 -7.36
C ASP A 263 20.92 -29.00 -7.88
N LYS A 264 21.14 -30.26 -7.51
CA LYS A 264 20.28 -31.37 -7.93
C LYS A 264 18.86 -31.23 -7.38
N VAL A 265 18.72 -30.73 -6.16
CA VAL A 265 17.43 -30.47 -5.52
C VAL A 265 16.81 -29.20 -6.11
N LEU A 266 17.61 -28.15 -6.25
CA LEU A 266 17.14 -26.86 -6.80
C LEU A 266 16.56 -27.00 -8.21
N LYS A 267 17.15 -27.86 -9.05
CA LYS A 267 16.65 -28.16 -10.40
C LYS A 267 15.27 -28.82 -10.45
N GLU A 268 14.78 -29.35 -9.34
CA GLU A 268 13.45 -29.98 -9.25
C GLU A 268 12.35 -29.00 -8.79
N LEU A 269 12.70 -27.76 -8.44
CA LEU A 269 11.79 -26.71 -8.00
C LEU A 269 11.40 -25.79 -9.17
N ASP A 270 10.15 -25.33 -9.15
CA ASP A 270 9.63 -24.35 -10.11
C ASP A 270 10.08 -22.93 -9.74
N VAL A 271 10.19 -22.64 -8.43
CA VAL A 271 10.60 -21.33 -7.88
C VAL A 271 11.63 -21.54 -6.77
N VAL A 272 12.76 -20.84 -6.88
CA VAL A 272 13.80 -20.79 -5.84
C VAL A 272 13.93 -19.36 -5.38
N ILE A 273 13.62 -19.10 -4.11
CA ILE A 273 13.89 -17.82 -3.45
C ILE A 273 15.14 -18.00 -2.61
N ALA A 274 16.10 -17.10 -2.72
CA ALA A 274 17.31 -17.14 -1.90
C ALA A 274 17.29 -15.97 -0.92
N SER A 275 17.43 -16.26 0.37
CA SER A 275 17.26 -15.27 1.45
C SER A 275 18.36 -15.38 2.51
N VAL A 276 18.72 -14.24 3.11
CA VAL A 276 19.65 -14.18 4.24
C VAL A 276 18.87 -14.24 5.56
N HIS A 277 19.09 -15.28 6.35
CA HIS A 277 18.48 -15.47 7.67
C HIS A 277 19.48 -15.43 8.84
N SER A 278 20.77 -15.30 8.53
CA SER A 278 21.84 -15.25 9.52
C SER A 278 22.99 -14.34 9.05
N GLY A 279 23.96 -14.06 9.91
CA GLY A 279 25.12 -13.26 9.51
C GLY A 279 24.86 -11.76 9.36
N PHE A 280 23.78 -11.21 9.90
CA PHE A 280 23.43 -9.78 9.82
C PHE A 280 24.46 -8.79 10.41
N LYS A 281 25.54 -9.29 11.04
CA LYS A 281 26.67 -8.49 11.56
C LYS A 281 27.90 -8.49 10.64
N MET A 282 27.83 -9.18 9.50
CA MET A 282 28.90 -9.17 8.50
C MET A 282 29.00 -7.79 7.87
N ASP A 283 30.20 -7.41 7.43
CA ASP A 283 30.40 -6.20 6.63
C ASP A 283 29.80 -6.38 5.22
N GLY A 284 29.50 -5.24 4.57
CA GLY A 284 28.82 -5.22 3.27
C GLY A 284 29.62 -5.91 2.16
N ASP A 285 30.95 -5.77 2.15
CA ASP A 285 31.81 -6.40 1.15
C ASP A 285 31.79 -7.93 1.27
N THR A 286 31.71 -8.47 2.50
CA THR A 286 31.59 -9.91 2.72
C THR A 286 30.18 -10.42 2.41
N MET A 287 29.14 -9.63 2.69
CA MET A 287 27.73 -10.02 2.46
C MET A 287 27.29 -9.97 0.99
N THR A 288 27.92 -9.15 0.16
CA THR A 288 27.55 -8.95 -1.27
C THR A 288 28.46 -9.67 -2.27
N LYS A 289 29.40 -10.50 -1.78
CA LYS A 289 30.22 -11.42 -2.59
C LYS A 289 29.44 -12.65 -3.01
#